data_AF-A0A516PW82-F1
#
_entry.id   AF-A0A516PW82-F1
#
_cell.length_a   1.000
_cell.length_b   1.000
_cell.length_c   1.000
_cell.angle_alpha   90.00
_cell.angle_beta   90.00
_cell.angle_gamma   90.00
#
_symmetry.space_group_name_H-M   'P 1'
#
loop_
_entity.id
_entity.type
_entity.pdbx_description
1 polymer ?
#
loop_
_entity_poly.entity_id
_entity_poly.type
_entity_poly.pdbx_seq_one_letter_code
_entity_poly.pdbx_strand_id
1 'polypeptide(L)'
;MQTPTTPSILKSRFPEPLNANEFLARQAIQAAEVNTRSRVYRNYKAAIPQWYRDSHSDHASVQLLLPLCLRQPDKADLALVVDRVGDSYRGNTVLTLDMAYRNARLLARPDSDWLIP
;
A
#
# COMPACT_ATOMS: atom_id res chain seq x y z
N MET A 1 4.76 -10.18 -23.83
CA MET A 1 3.34 -9.78 -23.91
C MET A 1 3.06 -8.82 -22.77
N GLN A 2 3.01 -7.51 -23.04
CA GLN A 2 2.61 -6.51 -22.04
C GLN A 2 1.10 -6.61 -21.85
N THR A 3 0.66 -7.08 -20.68
CA THR A 3 -0.74 -6.95 -20.28
C THR A 3 -1.06 -5.46 -20.10
N PRO A 4 -2.13 -4.92 -20.70
CA PRO A 4 -2.52 -3.55 -20.47
C PRO A 4 -2.90 -3.39 -18.99
N THR A 5 -2.10 -2.63 -18.24
CA THR A 5 -2.39 -2.27 -16.84
C THR A 5 -3.67 -1.45 -16.84
N THR A 6 -4.80 -2.13 -16.63
CA THR A 6 -6.11 -1.53 -16.81
C THR A 6 -6.44 -0.70 -15.55
N PRO A 7 -6.73 0.61 -15.66
CA PRO A 7 -7.09 1.44 -14.51
C PRO A 7 -8.35 0.97 -13.76
N SER A 8 -9.14 0.08 -14.36
CA SER A 8 -10.36 -0.49 -13.77
C SER A 8 -10.12 -1.34 -12.51
N ILE A 9 -9.02 -2.10 -12.46
CA ILE A 9 -8.73 -3.04 -11.37
C ILE A 9 -8.27 -2.28 -10.10
N LEU A 10 -7.68 -1.11 -10.28
CA LEU A 10 -7.28 -0.27 -9.15
C LEU A 10 -8.51 0.38 -8.52
N LYS A 11 -9.45 0.88 -9.33
CA LYS A 11 -10.69 1.51 -8.85
C LYS A 11 -11.52 0.55 -7.99
N SER A 12 -11.57 -0.74 -8.33
CA SER A 12 -12.31 -1.74 -7.56
C SER A 12 -11.72 -2.04 -6.17
N ARG A 13 -10.48 -1.61 -5.87
CA ARG A 13 -9.88 -1.79 -4.55
C ARG A 13 -10.32 -0.73 -3.55
N PHE A 14 -10.73 0.45 -4.03
CA PHE A 14 -11.13 1.55 -3.16
C PHE A 14 -12.47 1.24 -2.48
N PRO A 15 -12.66 1.65 -1.22
CA PRO A 15 -13.98 1.56 -0.59
C PRO A 15 -14.95 2.57 -1.20
N GLU A 16 -16.24 2.24 -1.25
CA GLU A 16 -17.30 3.23 -1.53
C GLU A 16 -17.24 4.39 -0.51
N PRO A 17 -17.39 5.65 -0.93
CA PRO A 17 -17.72 6.14 -2.28
C PRO A 17 -16.49 6.46 -3.17
N LEU A 18 -15.28 6.12 -2.73
CA LEU A 18 -14.03 6.53 -3.40
C LEU A 18 -13.77 5.75 -4.71
N ASN A 19 -14.30 4.54 -4.85
CA ASN A 19 -14.24 3.79 -6.10
C ASN A 19 -15.04 4.45 -7.25
N ALA A 20 -16.14 5.15 -6.92
CA ALA A 20 -17.04 5.77 -7.89
C ALA A 20 -16.66 7.24 -8.18
N ASN A 21 -16.04 7.94 -7.24
CA ASN A 21 -15.66 9.34 -7.38
C ASN A 21 -14.14 9.55 -7.32
N GLU A 22 -13.53 9.69 -8.50
CA GLU A 22 -12.08 9.83 -8.64
C GLU A 22 -11.52 11.11 -8.00
N PHE A 23 -12.29 12.20 -8.00
CA PHE A 23 -11.88 13.44 -7.36
C PHE A 23 -11.78 13.27 -5.84
N LEU A 24 -12.80 12.65 -5.23
CA LEU A 24 -12.77 12.33 -3.80
C LEU A 24 -11.66 11.33 -3.47
N ALA A 25 -11.45 10.30 -4.29
CA ALA A 25 -10.35 9.36 -4.11
C ALA A 25 -8.99 10.05 -4.10
N ARG A 26 -8.76 10.97 -5.04
CA ARG A 26 -7.51 11.74 -5.13
C ARG A 26 -7.28 12.57 -3.87
N GLN A 27 -8.30 13.29 -3.40
CA GLN A 27 -8.21 14.08 -2.16
C GLN A 27 -7.93 13.19 -0.95
N ALA A 28 -8.62 12.06 -0.84
CA ALA A 28 -8.41 11.10 0.25
C ALA A 28 -6.99 10.53 0.25
N ILE A 29 -6.44 10.21 -0.92
CA ILE A 29 -5.04 9.73 -1.04
C ILE A 29 -4.05 10.81 -0.61
N GLN A 30 -4.23 12.05 -1.05
CA GLN A 30 -3.33 13.15 -0.66
C GLN A 30 -3.33 13.37 0.86
N ALA A 31 -4.50 13.34 1.49
CA ALA A 31 -4.61 13.43 2.94
C ALA A 31 -3.99 12.20 3.63
N ALA A 32 -4.27 11.00 3.13
CA ALA A 32 -3.74 9.75 3.67
C ALA A 32 -2.21 9.71 3.58
N GLU A 33 -1.60 10.18 2.50
CA GLU A 33 -0.13 10.23 2.33
C GLU A 33 0.53 11.02 3.47
N VAL A 34 0.03 12.22 3.76
CA VAL A 34 0.57 13.09 4.82
C VAL A 34 0.46 12.42 6.20
N ASN A 35 -0.69 11.81 6.48
CA ASN A 35 -0.93 11.09 7.74
C ASN A 35 -0.04 9.86 7.86
N THR A 36 0.10 9.10 6.79
CA THR A 36 0.93 7.89 6.71
C THR A 36 2.39 8.22 6.97
N ARG A 37 2.92 9.25 6.31
CA ARG A 37 4.29 9.72 6.53
C ARG A 37 4.52 10.10 7.99
N SER A 38 3.57 10.83 8.58
CA SER A 38 3.64 11.22 10.00
C SER A 38 3.61 10.01 10.94
N ARG A 39 2.77 9.01 10.65
CA ARG A 39 2.67 7.75 11.42
C ARG A 39 3.96 6.95 11.36
N VAL A 40 4.51 6.76 10.17
CA VAL A 40 5.75 5.99 9.95
C VAL A 40 6.95 6.69 10.56
N TYR A 41 7.00 8.02 10.50
CA TYR A 41 8.05 8.80 11.15
C TYR A 41 8.05 8.64 12.68
N ARG A 42 6.86 8.55 13.29
CA ARG A 42 6.71 8.33 14.75
C ARG A 42 6.97 6.88 15.14
N ASN A 43 6.57 5.92 14.31
CA ASN A 43 6.76 4.49 14.55
C ASN A 43 7.12 3.78 13.25
N TYR A 44 8.41 3.50 13.07
CA TYR A 44 8.91 2.82 11.87
C TYR A 44 8.32 1.41 11.68
N LYS A 45 7.84 0.74 12.74
CA LYS A 45 7.20 -0.58 12.66
C LYS A 45 5.86 -0.55 11.91
N ALA A 46 5.29 0.65 11.69
CA ALA A 46 4.12 0.81 10.83
C ALA A 46 4.43 0.49 9.36
N ALA A 47 5.69 0.58 8.93
CA ALA A 47 6.13 0.15 7.62
C ALA A 47 6.48 -1.33 7.63
N ILE A 48 5.69 -2.15 6.94
CA ILE A 48 5.82 -3.61 6.98
C ILE A 48 6.58 -4.08 5.74
N PRO A 49 7.66 -4.86 5.89
CA PRO A 49 8.38 -5.39 4.73
C PRO A 49 7.57 -6.47 4.00
N GLN A 50 7.62 -6.44 2.67
CA GLN A 50 7.11 -7.50 1.79
C GLN A 50 8.15 -7.88 0.73
N TRP A 51 8.08 -9.12 0.26
CA TRP A 51 8.96 -9.63 -0.78
C TRP A 51 8.21 -9.54 -2.10
N TYR A 52 8.72 -8.73 -3.02
CA TYR A 52 8.20 -8.67 -4.38
C TYR A 52 9.13 -9.43 -5.31
N ARG A 53 8.56 -10.37 -6.06
CA ARG A 53 9.24 -11.07 -7.14
C ARG A 53 8.49 -10.78 -8.42
N ASP A 54 9.18 -10.20 -9.41
CA ASP A 54 8.60 -10.03 -10.73
C ASP A 54 8.40 -11.41 -11.38
N SER A 55 7.25 -11.65 -12.01
CA SER A 55 6.99 -12.90 -12.72
C SER A 55 7.65 -12.97 -14.09
N HIS A 56 8.07 -11.82 -14.63
CA HIS A 56 8.65 -11.68 -15.97
C HIS A 56 10.16 -11.39 -15.95
N SER A 57 10.77 -11.34 -14.76
CA SER A 57 12.18 -11.07 -14.54
C SER A 57 12.66 -11.84 -13.30
N ASP A 58 13.93 -12.24 -13.25
CA ASP A 58 14.54 -12.80 -12.03
C ASP A 58 14.85 -11.72 -10.97
N HIS A 59 14.39 -10.48 -11.20
CA HIS A 59 14.50 -9.40 -10.26
C HIS A 59 13.51 -9.55 -9.10
N ALA A 60 14.03 -9.58 -7.88
CA ALA A 60 13.27 -9.54 -6.66
C ALA A 60 13.77 -8.43 -5.75
N SER A 61 12.85 -7.76 -5.05
CA SER A 61 13.18 -6.64 -4.17
C SER A 61 12.34 -6.66 -2.90
N VAL A 62 12.92 -6.09 -1.84
CA VAL A 62 12.17 -5.77 -0.63
C VAL A 62 11.41 -4.48 -0.86
N GLN A 63 10.09 -4.55 -0.72
CA GLN A 63 9.18 -3.42 -0.72
C GLN A 63 8.67 -3.17 0.69
N LEU A 64 8.20 -1.95 0.96
CA LEU A 64 7.48 -1.65 2.19
C LEU A 64 6.00 -1.46 1.90
N LEU A 65 5.19 -1.86 2.85
CA LEU A 65 3.75 -1.63 2.90
C LEU A 65 3.50 -0.55 3.95
N LEU A 66 2.81 0.52 3.54
CA LEU A 66 2.40 1.61 4.42
C LEU A 66 0.87 1.62 4.55
N PRO A 67 0.32 1.91 5.74
CA PRO A 67 -1.13 1.99 5.92
C PRO A 67 -1.71 3.19 5.19
N LEU A 68 -2.72 3.00 4.34
CA LEU A 68 -3.53 4.10 3.81
C LEU A 68 -4.88 4.15 4.52
N CYS A 69 -5.03 5.16 5.36
CA CYS A 69 -6.24 5.49 6.08
C CYS A 69 -7.06 6.50 5.27
N LEU A 70 -8.04 6.03 4.48
CA LEU A 70 -8.78 6.85 3.52
C LEU A 70 -10.06 7.43 4.12
N ARG A 71 -10.75 6.66 4.97
CA ARG A 71 -12.05 7.05 5.55
C ARG A 71 -11.94 7.49 7.00
N GLN A 72 -11.02 6.89 7.76
CA GLN A 72 -10.83 7.15 9.19
C GLN A 72 -9.33 7.19 9.50
N PRO A 73 -8.84 8.12 10.33
CA PRO A 73 -7.42 8.38 10.51
C PRO A 73 -6.61 7.18 11.04
N ASP A 74 -7.22 6.33 11.86
CA ASP A 74 -6.52 5.21 12.53
C ASP A 74 -6.87 3.84 11.95
N LYS A 75 -7.73 3.80 10.93
CA LYS A 75 -8.15 2.56 10.28
C LYS A 75 -7.63 2.50 8.86
N ALA A 76 -6.69 1.60 8.62
CA ALA A 76 -6.21 1.33 7.28
C ALA A 76 -7.34 0.75 6.43
N ASP A 77 -7.49 1.29 5.22
CA ASP A 77 -8.41 0.77 4.19
C ASP A 77 -7.64 -0.01 3.13
N LEU A 78 -6.44 0.47 2.79
CA LEU A 78 -5.53 -0.11 1.82
C LEU A 78 -4.10 -0.09 2.34
N ALA A 79 -3.22 -0.83 1.67
CA ALA A 79 -1.79 -0.77 1.89
C ALA A 79 -1.10 -0.15 0.67
N LEU A 80 -0.36 0.95 0.85
CA LEU A 80 0.50 1.51 -0.19
C LEU A 80 1.79 0.71 -0.28
N VAL A 81 2.09 0.20 -1.47
CA VAL A 81 3.38 -0.41 -1.79
C VAL A 81 4.36 0.68 -2.15
N VAL A 82 5.48 0.74 -1.43
CA VAL A 82 6.58 1.66 -1.74
C VAL A 82 7.89 0.92 -2.00
N ASP A 83 8.62 1.40 -3.01
CA ASP A 83 9.97 0.95 -3.35
C ASP A 83 10.99 2.02 -2.98
N ARG A 84 12.19 1.60 -2.57
CA ARG A 84 13.32 2.52 -2.41
C ARG A 84 13.94 2.81 -3.78
N VAL A 85 14.07 4.09 -4.11
CA VAL A 85 14.72 4.59 -5.34
C VAL A 85 15.74 5.64 -4.92
N GLY A 86 17.02 5.23 -4.85
CA GLY A 86 18.09 6.07 -4.29
C GLY A 86 17.84 6.40 -2.81
N ASP A 87 17.71 7.69 -2.52
CA ASP A 87 17.45 8.24 -1.18
C ASP A 87 15.98 8.58 -0.92
N SER A 88 15.07 8.15 -1.81
CA SER A 88 13.64 8.41 -1.69
C SER A 88 12.83 7.12 -1.82
N TYR A 89 11.56 7.19 -1.39
CA TYR A 89 10.59 6.11 -1.58
C TYR A 89 9.56 6.52 -2.62
N ARG A 90 9.25 5.62 -3.55
CA ARG A 90 8.22 5.82 -4.58
C ARG A 90 7.04 4.88 -4.31
N GLY A 91 5.83 5.43 -4.25
CA GLY A 91 4.60 4.64 -4.25
C GLY A 91 4.33 4.02 -5.61
N ASN A 92 4.16 2.70 -5.67
CA ASN A 92 3.90 1.97 -6.92
C ASN A 92 2.43 1.64 -7.12
N THR A 93 1.80 1.03 -6.11
CA THR A 93 0.41 0.56 -6.20
C THR A 93 -0.20 0.42 -4.80
N VAL A 94 -1.51 0.18 -4.75
CA VAL A 94 -2.23 -0.05 -3.50
C VAL A 94 -2.79 -1.48 -3.48
N LEU A 95 -2.65 -2.17 -2.35
CA LEU A 95 -3.18 -3.52 -2.13
C LEU A 95 -4.34 -3.47 -1.14
N THR A 96 -5.25 -4.43 -1.25
CA THR A 96 -6.19 -4.70 -0.13
C THR A 96 -5.39 -5.23 1.07
N LEU A 97 -5.92 -5.06 2.28
CA LEU A 97 -5.26 -5.52 3.50
C LEU A 97 -4.98 -7.03 3.48
N ASP A 98 -5.92 -7.82 2.94
CA ASP A 98 -5.75 -9.26 2.79
C ASP A 98 -4.60 -9.63 1.83
N MET A 99 -4.47 -8.93 0.70
CA MET A 99 -3.31 -9.12 -0.20
C MET A 99 -2.01 -8.74 0.49
N ALA A 100 -2.00 -7.60 1.19
CA ALA A 100 -0.83 -7.12 1.93
C ALA A 100 -0.40 -8.11 3.02
N TYR A 101 -1.35 -8.66 3.78
CA TYR A 101 -1.09 -9.66 4.82
C TYR A 101 -0.48 -10.94 4.23
N ARG A 102 -1.04 -11.43 3.11
CA ARG A 102 -0.52 -12.61 2.40
C ARG A 102 0.91 -12.43 1.91
N ASN A 103 1.28 -11.21 1.51
CA ASN A 103 2.64 -10.89 1.08
C ASN A 103 3.61 -10.69 2.25
N ALA A 104 3.18 -10.00 3.31
CA ALA A 104 4.01 -9.65 4.46
C ALA A 104 4.45 -10.88 5.27
N ARG A 105 3.54 -11.86 5.45
CA ARG A 105 3.81 -13.08 6.24
C ARG A 105 4.98 -13.93 5.73
N LEU A 106 5.41 -13.70 4.48
CA LEU A 106 6.55 -14.41 3.89
C LEU A 106 7.90 -13.98 4.48
N LEU A 107 8.00 -12.73 4.94
CA LEU A 107 9.24 -12.15 5.48
C LEU A 107 9.22 -11.96 6.98
N ALA A 108 8.06 -11.62 7.55
CA ALA A 108 7.92 -11.32 8.96
C ALA A 108 6.56 -11.77 9.46
N ARG A 109 6.50 -12.18 10.73
CA ARG A 109 5.20 -12.21 11.44
C ARG A 109 4.79 -10.74 11.59
N PRO A 110 3.70 -10.27 10.95
CA PRO A 110 3.32 -8.87 11.04
C PRO A 110 2.84 -8.58 12.46
N ASP A 111 3.75 -8.17 13.35
CA ASP A 111 3.43 -7.62 14.67
C ASP A 111 3.09 -6.13 14.51
N SER A 112 2.18 -5.85 13.58
CA SER A 112 1.81 -4.50 13.18
C SER A 112 0.41 -4.19 13.68
N ASP A 113 0.26 -2.98 14.19
CA ASP A 113 -0.95 -2.47 14.82
C ASP A 113 -2.12 -2.26 13.83
N TRP A 114 -1.85 -2.28 12.52
CA TRP A 114 -2.86 -2.02 11.49
C TRP A 114 -3.10 -3.16 10.49
N LEU A 115 -2.15 -4.09 10.33
CA LEU A 115 -2.25 -5.18 9.36
C LEU A 115 -2.62 -6.49 10.07
N ILE A 116 -3.89 -6.60 10.43
CA ILE A 116 -4.47 -7.72 11.18
C ILE A 116 -5.24 -8.63 10.19
N PRO A 117 -5.13 -9.97 10.30
CA PRO A 117 -5.90 -10.90 9.47
C PRO A 117 -7.41 -10.86 9.71
#